data_AF-A0A6M2YP92-F1
#
_entry.id   AF-A0A6M2YP92-F1
#
_cell.length_a   1.000
_cell.length_b   1.000
_cell.length_c   1.000
_cell.angle_alpha   90.00
_cell.angle_beta   90.00
_cell.angle_gamma   90.00
#
_symmetry.space_group_name_H-M   'P 1'
#
loop_
_entity.id
_entity.type
_entity.pdbx_description
1 polymer ?
#
loop_
_entity_poly.entity_id
_entity_poly.type
_entity_poly.pdbx_seq_one_letter_code
_entity_poly.pdbx_strand_id
1 'polypeptide(L)'
;TVEESKGFKDLEVERTDGMQFDRGYLSPYFVTNAEKMLVEFENPYIFLTEKKINLVQNILPVLENVARSGRPLLIIAEDVEGEALNTLVLNKLRGGLQVAAVKAPGFGNRRKDMLGDIAVIAGAKYVVNDELAVKVEDITLEDLGTAKTVRITKDTTTIIGSVDSNADSITSRISQIKSQIEVSSSDYDKEKLKERLAKLSGGVAVL
;
A
#
# COMPACT_ATOMS: atom_id res chain seq x y z
N THR A 1 -38.81 34.89 -18.39
CA THR A 1 -37.47 35.41 -18.68
C THR A 1 -36.74 35.62 -17.37
N VAL A 2 -35.97 34.64 -16.90
CA VAL A 2 -34.88 34.79 -15.93
C VAL A 2 -33.93 33.61 -16.14
N GLU A 3 -32.66 33.94 -16.31
CA GLU A 3 -31.50 33.07 -16.46
C GLU A 3 -31.03 32.43 -15.14
N GLU A 4 -30.09 31.50 -15.28
CA GLU A 4 -29.07 31.07 -14.30
C GLU A 4 -29.50 30.24 -13.08
N SER A 5 -29.15 28.95 -13.14
CA SER A 5 -28.10 28.40 -12.27
C SER A 5 -27.68 27.00 -12.76
N LYS A 6 -26.58 26.96 -13.52
CA LYS A 6 -25.74 25.76 -13.59
C LYS A 6 -25.05 25.62 -12.24
N GLY A 7 -25.42 24.63 -11.45
CA GLY A 7 -24.79 24.39 -10.16
C GLY A 7 -24.82 22.92 -9.80
N PHE A 8 -23.62 22.33 -9.74
CA PHE A 8 -23.32 21.04 -9.14
C PHE A 8 -23.76 19.81 -9.95
N LYS A 9 -22.94 19.50 -10.97
CA LYS A 9 -22.70 18.09 -11.32
C LYS A 9 -22.32 17.36 -10.05
N ASP A 10 -23.00 16.24 -9.85
CA ASP A 10 -22.71 15.23 -8.86
C ASP A 10 -21.21 14.95 -8.82
N LEU A 11 -20.54 15.50 -7.80
CA LEU A 11 -19.32 14.90 -7.28
C LEU A 11 -19.81 13.65 -6.55
N GLU A 12 -20.07 12.59 -7.32
CA GLU A 12 -20.08 11.24 -6.79
C GLU A 12 -18.67 11.02 -6.22
N VAL A 13 -18.51 11.35 -4.94
CA VAL A 13 -17.37 10.90 -4.15
C VAL A 13 -17.50 9.39 -4.15
N GLU A 14 -16.80 8.72 -5.07
CA GLU A 14 -16.64 7.27 -5.05
C GLU A 14 -16.18 6.91 -3.64
N ARG A 15 -17.10 6.33 -2.87
CA ARG A 15 -16.85 5.86 -1.53
C ARG A 15 -15.77 4.79 -1.66
N THR A 16 -14.54 5.15 -1.29
CA THR A 16 -13.39 4.28 -1.46
C THR A 16 -13.42 3.28 -0.32
N ASP A 17 -13.98 2.10 -0.59
CA ASP A 17 -13.88 0.94 0.30
C ASP A 17 -12.41 0.49 0.31
N GLY A 18 -11.57 1.04 1.18
CA GLY A 18 -10.13 0.77 1.19
C GLY A 18 -9.26 1.92 1.72
N MET A 19 -8.00 1.61 2.04
CA MET A 19 -6.99 2.60 2.37
C MET A 19 -6.37 3.15 1.09
N GLN A 20 -6.50 4.46 0.86
CA GLN A 20 -5.87 5.16 -0.26
C GLN A 20 -4.70 6.04 0.18
N PHE A 21 -3.63 6.08 -0.62
CA PHE A 21 -2.52 7.01 -0.46
C PHE A 21 -1.94 7.49 -1.80
N ASP A 22 -1.34 8.68 -1.77
CA ASP A 22 -0.94 9.45 -2.96
C ASP A 22 0.44 9.04 -3.50
N ARG A 23 0.57 7.74 -3.82
CA ARG A 23 1.71 7.16 -4.52
C ARG A 23 1.20 6.21 -5.58
N GLY A 24 1.49 6.50 -6.84
CA GLY A 24 1.16 5.62 -7.96
C GLY A 24 2.28 4.65 -8.32
N TYR A 25 2.08 3.95 -9.44
CA TYR A 25 3.05 2.98 -9.95
C TYR A 25 4.38 3.65 -10.30
N LEU A 26 5.49 2.98 -9.96
CA LEU A 26 6.83 3.45 -10.32
C LEU A 26 7.16 3.33 -11.81
N SER A 27 6.40 2.50 -12.53
CA SER A 27 6.56 2.28 -13.95
C SER A 27 5.21 2.02 -14.62
N PRO A 28 4.90 2.71 -15.75
CA PRO A 28 3.66 2.45 -16.50
C PRO A 28 3.64 1.03 -17.08
N TYR A 29 4.78 0.36 -17.18
CA TYR A 29 4.85 -1.04 -17.63
C TYR A 29 4.17 -2.00 -16.65
N PHE A 30 3.89 -1.59 -15.40
CA PHE A 30 3.13 -2.42 -14.46
C PHE A 30 1.62 -2.46 -14.75
N VAL A 31 1.09 -1.50 -15.52
CA VAL A 31 -0.34 -1.42 -15.86
C VAL A 31 -0.86 -2.77 -16.37
N THR A 32 -1.95 -3.25 -15.76
CA THR A 32 -2.63 -4.49 -16.14
C THR A 32 -3.91 -4.20 -16.93
N ASN A 33 -4.52 -3.03 -16.72
CA ASN A 33 -5.64 -2.55 -17.50
C ASN A 33 -5.24 -1.31 -18.32
N ALA A 34 -4.95 -1.52 -19.60
CA ALA A 34 -4.49 -0.46 -20.51
C ALA A 34 -5.58 0.58 -20.83
N GLU A 35 -6.86 0.19 -20.81
CA GLU A 35 -7.97 1.12 -21.08
C GLU A 35 -8.14 2.13 -19.94
N LYS A 36 -8.09 1.64 -18.70
CA LYS A 36 -8.23 2.46 -17.48
C LYS A 36 -6.90 3.05 -16.99
N MET A 37 -5.77 2.67 -17.61
CA MET A 37 -4.43 3.08 -17.21
C MET A 37 -4.14 2.82 -15.72
N LEU A 38 -4.44 1.59 -15.26
CA LEU A 38 -4.25 1.20 -13.87
C LEU A 38 -3.67 -0.22 -13.73
N VAL A 39 -3.10 -0.46 -12.56
CA VAL A 39 -2.81 -1.81 -12.06
C VAL A 39 -4.00 -2.24 -11.21
N GLU A 40 -4.55 -3.40 -11.54
CA GLU A 40 -5.57 -4.09 -10.77
C GLU A 40 -5.05 -5.48 -10.42
N PHE A 41 -4.94 -5.77 -9.12
CA PHE A 41 -4.59 -7.07 -8.59
C PHE A 41 -5.68 -7.61 -7.69
N GLU A 42 -6.03 -8.87 -7.89
CA GLU A 42 -6.92 -9.63 -7.01
C GLU A 42 -6.09 -10.55 -6.11
N ASN A 43 -6.43 -10.60 -4.83
CA ASN A 43 -5.73 -11.40 -3.83
C ASN A 43 -4.20 -11.26 -3.88
N PRO A 44 -3.60 -10.06 -4.00
CA PRO A 44 -2.15 -9.94 -4.06
C PRO A 44 -1.48 -10.26 -2.72
N TYR A 45 -0.20 -10.62 -2.79
CA TYR A 45 0.73 -10.46 -1.68
C TYR A 45 1.25 -9.02 -1.65
N ILE A 46 1.54 -8.52 -0.45
CA ILE A 46 2.04 -7.17 -0.19
C ILE A 46 3.33 -7.28 0.60
N PHE A 47 4.45 -6.89 -0.03
CA PHE A 47 5.74 -6.77 0.61
C PHE A 47 5.99 -5.33 1.06
N LEU A 48 6.32 -5.15 2.34
CA LEU A 48 6.51 -3.85 2.97
C LEU A 48 7.95 -3.69 3.45
N THR A 49 8.61 -2.59 3.07
CA THR A 49 9.96 -2.28 3.54
C THR A 49 10.17 -0.78 3.69
N GLU A 50 10.94 -0.38 4.70
CA GLU A 50 11.43 0.98 4.86
C GLU A 50 12.67 1.26 3.99
N LYS A 51 13.25 0.22 3.39
CA LYS A 51 14.50 0.32 2.63
C LYS A 51 14.25 0.70 1.17
N LYS A 52 15.27 1.28 0.55
CA LYS A 52 15.37 1.36 -0.90
C LYS A 52 15.75 0.00 -1.50
N ILE A 53 15.21 -0.30 -2.67
CA ILE A 53 15.51 -1.51 -3.42
C ILE A 53 16.16 -1.11 -4.75
N ASN A 54 17.49 -1.24 -4.80
CA ASN A 54 18.29 -0.90 -5.99
C ASN A 54 18.73 -2.15 -6.76
N LEU A 55 18.83 -3.28 -6.05
CA LEU A 55 19.28 -4.58 -6.54
C LEU A 55 18.19 -5.63 -6.31
N VAL A 56 17.91 -6.46 -7.32
CA VAL A 56 16.86 -7.48 -7.24
C VAL A 56 17.20 -8.58 -6.24
N GLN A 57 18.51 -8.83 -6.04
CA GLN A 57 19.04 -9.82 -5.11
C GLN A 57 18.55 -9.56 -3.67
N ASN A 58 18.34 -8.29 -3.30
CA ASN A 58 17.85 -7.90 -1.98
C ASN A 58 16.43 -8.40 -1.68
N ILE A 59 15.66 -8.73 -2.71
CA ILE A 59 14.27 -9.20 -2.59
C ILE A 59 14.01 -10.52 -3.33
N LEU A 60 15.06 -11.13 -3.88
CA LEU A 60 14.94 -12.35 -4.69
C LEU A 60 14.20 -13.49 -3.96
N PRO A 61 14.45 -13.76 -2.66
CA PRO A 61 13.71 -14.79 -1.93
C PRO A 61 12.19 -14.55 -1.94
N VAL A 62 11.76 -13.30 -1.77
CA VAL A 62 10.35 -12.91 -1.79
C VAL A 62 9.77 -13.11 -3.20
N LEU A 63 10.50 -12.69 -4.24
CA LEU A 63 10.05 -12.84 -5.62
C LEU A 63 9.87 -14.31 -6.01
N GLU A 64 10.80 -15.18 -5.62
CA GLU A 64 10.72 -16.62 -5.90
C GLU A 64 9.53 -17.27 -5.20
N ASN A 65 9.34 -16.97 -3.91
CA ASN A 65 8.23 -17.50 -3.12
C ASN A 65 6.88 -17.10 -3.73
N VAL A 66 6.74 -15.82 -4.10
CA VAL A 66 5.48 -15.32 -4.68
C VAL A 66 5.27 -15.86 -6.09
N ALA A 67 6.32 -15.95 -6.92
CA ALA A 67 6.21 -16.52 -8.26
C ALA A 67 5.70 -17.98 -8.24
N ARG A 68 6.13 -18.80 -7.26
CA ARG A 68 5.63 -20.17 -7.09
C ARG A 68 4.15 -20.24 -6.71
N SER A 69 3.65 -19.22 -6.01
CA SER A 69 2.23 -19.14 -5.63
C SER A 69 1.30 -18.78 -6.79
N GLY A 70 1.84 -18.17 -7.86
CA GLY A 70 1.06 -17.65 -8.99
C GLY A 70 0.23 -16.39 -8.67
N ARG A 71 0.27 -15.87 -7.44
CA ARG A 71 -0.45 -14.66 -7.03
C ARG A 71 0.32 -13.38 -7.39
N PRO A 72 -0.36 -12.24 -7.63
CA PRO A 72 0.31 -10.97 -7.86
C PRO A 72 1.05 -10.46 -6.62
N LEU A 73 2.07 -9.62 -6.84
CA LEU A 73 2.86 -8.98 -5.80
C LEU A 73 2.78 -7.45 -5.90
N LEU A 74 2.41 -6.80 -4.79
CA LEU A 74 2.65 -5.37 -4.58
C LEU A 74 3.88 -5.18 -3.69
N ILE A 75 4.82 -4.37 -4.14
CA ILE A 75 5.98 -3.92 -3.35
C ILE A 75 5.75 -2.47 -2.92
N ILE A 76 5.79 -2.20 -1.61
CA ILE A 76 5.78 -0.86 -1.03
C ILE A 76 7.10 -0.65 -0.30
N ALA A 77 7.95 0.20 -0.86
CA ALA A 77 9.31 0.45 -0.38
C ALA A 77 9.58 1.94 -0.22
N GLU A 78 10.67 2.37 0.42
CA GLU A 78 11.08 3.79 0.33
C GLU A 78 11.21 4.22 -1.14
N ASP A 79 11.90 3.39 -1.92
CA ASP A 79 12.02 3.53 -3.37
C ASP A 79 12.36 2.18 -4.01
N VAL A 80 12.03 2.02 -5.28
CA VAL A 80 12.50 0.91 -6.12
C VAL A 80 13.06 1.51 -7.40
N GLU A 81 14.38 1.41 -7.56
CA GLU A 81 15.10 2.11 -8.62
C GLU A 81 16.19 1.23 -9.26
N GLY A 82 16.82 1.75 -10.31
CA GLY A 82 17.96 1.12 -10.96
C GLY A 82 17.68 -0.28 -11.52
N GLU A 83 18.60 -1.22 -11.23
CA GLU A 83 18.55 -2.60 -11.72
C GLU A 83 17.31 -3.34 -11.24
N ALA A 84 16.92 -3.14 -9.98
CA ALA A 84 15.75 -3.78 -9.40
C ALA A 84 14.47 -3.42 -10.18
N LEU A 85 14.21 -2.13 -10.42
CA LEU A 85 13.02 -1.69 -11.14
C LEU A 85 12.99 -2.26 -12.57
N ASN A 86 14.12 -2.19 -13.28
CA ASN A 86 14.23 -2.74 -14.63
C ASN A 86 13.95 -4.24 -14.66
N THR A 87 14.48 -4.99 -13.70
CA THR A 87 14.29 -6.43 -13.60
C THR A 87 12.84 -6.79 -13.32
N LEU A 88 12.16 -6.07 -12.42
CA LEU A 88 10.74 -6.27 -12.13
C LEU A 88 9.88 -6.00 -13.37
N VAL A 89 10.16 -4.91 -14.09
CA VAL A 89 9.46 -4.57 -15.34
C VAL A 89 9.64 -5.66 -16.40
N LEU A 90 10.87 -6.11 -16.63
CA LEU A 90 11.14 -7.16 -17.61
C LEU A 90 10.48 -8.50 -17.24
N ASN A 91 10.46 -8.87 -15.96
CA ASN A 91 9.78 -10.09 -15.50
C ASN A 91 8.27 -10.02 -15.72
N LYS A 92 7.64 -8.87 -15.42
CA LYS A 92 6.22 -8.65 -15.70
C LYS A 92 5.91 -8.77 -17.19
N LEU A 93 6.72 -8.13 -18.04
CA LEU A 93 6.52 -8.17 -19.50
C LEU A 93 6.69 -9.57 -20.10
N ARG A 94 7.54 -10.42 -19.51
CA ARG A 94 7.71 -11.83 -19.89
C ARG A 94 6.59 -12.74 -19.35
N GLY A 95 5.68 -12.21 -18.54
CA GLY A 95 4.57 -12.97 -17.95
C GLY A 95 4.97 -13.88 -16.79
N GLY A 96 6.19 -13.77 -16.25
CA GLY A 96 6.68 -14.67 -15.20
C GLY A 96 6.13 -14.36 -13.80
N LEU A 97 5.97 -13.08 -13.49
CA LEU A 97 5.43 -12.62 -12.20
C LEU A 97 4.60 -11.36 -12.42
N GLN A 98 3.32 -11.38 -11.98
CA GLN A 98 2.51 -10.18 -11.91
C GLN A 98 3.00 -9.35 -10.72
N VAL A 99 3.68 -8.23 -10.98
CA VAL A 99 4.26 -7.38 -9.94
C VAL A 99 4.05 -5.91 -10.24
N ALA A 100 3.83 -5.12 -9.19
CA ALA A 100 3.89 -3.67 -9.24
C ALA A 100 4.65 -3.13 -8.02
N ALA A 101 5.30 -1.99 -8.19
CA ALA A 101 6.02 -1.31 -7.11
C ALA A 101 5.56 0.14 -6.98
N VAL A 102 5.41 0.59 -5.75
CA VAL A 102 5.01 1.96 -5.37
C VAL A 102 5.92 2.44 -4.23
N LYS A 103 6.12 3.75 -4.12
CA LYS A 103 6.81 4.30 -2.94
C LYS A 103 5.89 4.26 -1.73
N ALA A 104 6.49 4.10 -0.56
CA ALA A 104 5.81 4.25 0.70
C ALA A 104 5.32 5.71 0.85
N PRO A 105 4.12 5.91 1.43
CA PRO A 105 3.61 7.24 1.68
C PRO A 105 4.37 7.93 2.83
N GLY A 106 4.46 9.26 2.79
CA GLY A 106 5.15 10.04 3.82
C GLY A 106 6.68 10.01 3.74
N PHE A 107 7.31 10.56 4.78
CA PHE A 107 8.76 10.70 4.93
C PHE A 107 9.16 10.56 6.41
N GLY A 108 10.41 10.15 6.67
CA GLY A 108 10.95 9.99 8.03
C GLY A 108 10.05 9.11 8.92
N ASN A 109 9.86 9.51 10.18
CA ASN A 109 9.02 8.76 11.14
C ASN A 109 7.58 8.60 10.66
N ARG A 110 7.03 9.57 9.92
CA ARG A 110 5.67 9.45 9.37
C ARG A 110 5.56 8.30 8.35
N ARG A 111 6.62 8.04 7.58
CA ARG A 111 6.63 6.89 6.66
C ARG A 111 6.58 5.58 7.43
N LYS A 112 7.38 5.44 8.49
CA LYS A 112 7.38 4.26 9.36
C LYS A 112 5.99 4.00 9.93
N ASP A 113 5.39 5.05 10.47
CA ASP A 113 4.04 5.05 11.01
C ASP A 113 2.98 4.61 9.99
N MET A 114 3.01 5.18 8.78
CA MET A 114 2.07 4.85 7.71
C MET A 114 2.30 3.45 7.14
N LEU A 115 3.55 2.97 7.06
CA LEU A 115 3.85 1.59 6.69
C LEU A 115 3.31 0.61 7.74
N GLY A 116 3.41 0.96 9.02
CA GLY A 116 2.76 0.20 10.09
C GLY A 116 1.24 0.17 9.96
N ASP A 117 0.62 1.29 9.57
CA ASP A 117 -0.82 1.33 9.30
C ASP A 117 -1.21 0.40 8.13
N ILE A 118 -0.44 0.44 7.04
CA ILE A 118 -0.64 -0.45 5.88
C ILE A 118 -0.44 -1.92 6.28
N ALA A 119 0.58 -2.22 7.09
CA ALA A 119 0.85 -3.58 7.58
C ALA A 119 -0.34 -4.14 8.35
N VAL A 120 -0.95 -3.32 9.23
CA VAL A 120 -2.14 -3.71 9.99
C VAL A 120 -3.34 -3.99 9.08
N ILE A 121 -3.59 -3.16 8.07
CA ILE A 121 -4.68 -3.38 7.10
C ILE A 121 -4.43 -4.61 6.24
N ALA A 122 -3.18 -4.82 5.81
CA ALA A 122 -2.80 -5.95 4.98
C ALA A 122 -2.61 -7.25 5.78
N GLY A 123 -2.61 -7.21 7.12
CA GLY A 123 -2.22 -8.35 7.94
C GLY A 123 -0.76 -8.79 7.76
N ALA A 124 0.12 -7.89 7.31
CA ALA A 124 1.55 -8.18 7.16
C ALA A 124 2.20 -8.30 8.54
N LYS A 125 3.00 -9.35 8.74
CA LYS A 125 3.68 -9.59 10.01
C LYS A 125 4.86 -8.65 10.23
N TYR A 126 5.54 -8.27 9.16
CA TYR A 126 6.73 -7.43 9.22
C TYR A 126 6.68 -6.27 8.22
N VAL A 127 7.22 -5.14 8.65
CA VAL A 127 7.73 -4.08 7.77
C VAL A 127 9.24 -4.19 7.84
N VAL A 128 9.90 -4.60 6.76
CA VAL A 128 11.36 -4.82 6.77
C VAL A 128 12.07 -3.49 6.99
N ASN A 129 12.88 -3.39 8.03
CA ASN A 129 13.67 -2.21 8.36
C ASN A 129 15.02 -2.62 8.98
N ASP A 130 15.84 -1.66 9.40
CA ASP A 130 17.15 -1.93 10.01
C ASP A 130 17.06 -2.25 11.52
N GLU A 131 15.93 -1.95 12.16
CA GLU A 131 15.73 -2.14 13.60
C GLU A 131 15.29 -3.57 13.92
N LEU A 132 14.55 -4.21 13.01
CA LEU A 132 14.15 -5.61 13.11
C LEU A 132 15.29 -6.53 12.67
N ALA A 133 15.56 -7.57 13.45
CA ALA A 133 16.51 -8.63 13.10
C ALA A 133 15.99 -9.60 12.02
N VAL A 134 14.97 -9.20 11.24
CA VAL A 134 14.35 -10.02 10.19
C VAL A 134 15.12 -9.81 8.89
N LYS A 135 15.72 -10.88 8.38
CA LYS A 135 16.35 -10.87 7.05
C LYS A 135 15.29 -11.17 5.99
N VAL A 136 15.43 -10.55 4.82
CA VAL A 136 14.52 -10.80 3.67
C VAL A 136 14.56 -12.27 3.23
N GLU A 137 15.69 -12.94 3.44
CA GLU A 137 15.90 -14.37 3.18
C GLU A 137 15.00 -15.29 4.02
N ASP A 138 14.62 -14.84 5.22
CA ASP A 138 13.81 -15.64 6.15
C ASP A 138 12.29 -15.36 5.99
N ILE A 139 11.91 -14.46 5.09
CA ILE A 139 10.50 -14.07 4.88
C ILE A 139 9.76 -15.15 4.10
N THR A 140 8.71 -15.67 4.73
CA THR A 140 7.78 -16.63 4.13
C THR A 140 6.55 -15.93 3.57
N LEU A 141 5.73 -16.66 2.80
CA LEU A 141 4.47 -16.12 2.26
C LEU A 141 3.46 -15.73 3.34
N GLU A 142 3.54 -16.35 4.53
CA GLU A 142 2.67 -16.05 5.67
C GLU A 142 3.06 -14.74 6.37
N ASP A 143 4.30 -14.29 6.20
CA ASP A 143 4.77 -13.03 6.78
C ASP A 143 4.39 -11.81 5.92
N LEU A 144 4.07 -12.03 4.64
CA LEU A 144 3.63 -11.00 3.71
C LEU A 144 2.19 -10.57 3.99
N GLY A 145 1.89 -9.30 3.72
CA GLY A 145 0.51 -8.82 3.75
C GLY A 145 -0.30 -9.39 2.61
N THR A 146 -1.62 -9.32 2.73
CA THR A 146 -2.58 -9.65 1.67
C THR A 146 -3.69 -8.60 1.61
N ALA A 147 -4.40 -8.57 0.49
CA ALA A 147 -5.56 -7.71 0.30
C ALA A 147 -6.58 -8.45 -0.56
N LYS A 148 -7.86 -8.06 -0.49
CA LYS A 148 -8.87 -8.54 -1.43
C LYS A 148 -8.57 -8.00 -2.83
N THR A 149 -8.30 -6.70 -2.91
CA THR A 149 -8.00 -6.02 -4.16
C THR A 149 -7.00 -4.89 -3.93
N VAL A 150 -6.10 -4.68 -4.88
CA VAL A 150 -5.23 -3.51 -4.96
C VAL A 150 -5.46 -2.81 -6.29
N ARG A 151 -5.62 -1.49 -6.24
CA ARG A 151 -5.70 -0.63 -7.43
C ARG A 151 -4.60 0.42 -7.37
N ILE A 152 -3.85 0.58 -8.45
CA ILE A 152 -2.76 1.57 -8.54
C ILE A 152 -2.93 2.37 -9.83
N THR A 153 -3.10 3.67 -9.67
CA THR A 153 -3.11 4.63 -10.78
C THR A 153 -1.73 5.27 -10.92
N LYS A 154 -1.60 6.26 -11.80
CA LYS A 154 -0.38 7.06 -11.91
C LYS A 154 -0.04 7.80 -10.62
N ASP A 155 -1.05 8.17 -9.84
CA ASP A 155 -0.91 9.10 -8.71
C ASP A 155 -1.26 8.49 -7.35
N THR A 156 -2.08 7.43 -7.33
CA THR A 156 -2.62 6.86 -6.08
C THR A 156 -2.55 5.35 -6.04
N THR A 157 -2.48 4.80 -4.83
CA THR A 157 -2.67 3.38 -4.54
C THR A 157 -3.82 3.22 -3.56
N THR A 158 -4.71 2.28 -3.84
CA THR A 158 -5.83 1.89 -2.99
C THR A 158 -5.71 0.42 -2.63
N ILE A 159 -5.73 0.12 -1.33
CA ILE A 159 -5.66 -1.23 -0.78
C ILE A 159 -6.99 -1.55 -0.10
N ILE A 160 -7.68 -2.56 -0.62
CA ILE A 160 -8.92 -3.07 -0.03
C ILE A 160 -8.54 -4.31 0.79
N GLY A 161 -8.59 -4.21 2.12
CA GLY A 161 -8.20 -5.29 3.03
C GLY A 161 -8.94 -6.61 2.76
N SER A 162 -8.30 -7.73 3.07
CA SER A 162 -8.96 -9.04 3.08
C SER A 162 -9.75 -9.22 4.39
N VAL A 163 -10.76 -10.11 4.39
CA VAL A 163 -11.60 -10.40 5.58
C VAL A 163 -10.75 -10.95 6.74
N ASP A 164 -9.58 -11.53 6.42
CA ASP A 164 -8.62 -12.07 7.38
C ASP A 164 -7.76 -10.99 8.08
N SER A 165 -7.92 -9.71 7.72
CA SER A 165 -7.28 -8.62 8.43
C SER A 165 -7.85 -8.54 9.86
N ASN A 166 -6.99 -8.78 10.85
CA ASN A 166 -7.40 -8.92 12.24
C ASN A 166 -8.06 -7.63 12.75
N ALA A 167 -9.40 -7.66 12.88
CA ALA A 167 -10.21 -6.52 13.31
C ALA A 167 -9.73 -5.92 14.65
N ASP A 168 -9.18 -6.74 15.54
CA ASP A 168 -8.64 -6.29 16.82
C ASP A 168 -7.35 -5.49 16.63
N SER A 169 -6.48 -5.91 15.70
CA SER A 169 -5.25 -5.17 15.37
C SER A 169 -5.58 -3.80 14.77
N ILE A 170 -6.59 -3.73 13.89
CA ILE A 170 -7.02 -2.46 13.31
C ILE A 170 -7.64 -1.55 14.38
N THR A 171 -8.53 -2.09 15.22
CA THR A 171 -9.16 -1.34 16.31
C THR A 171 -8.13 -0.82 17.32
N SER A 172 -7.14 -1.66 17.64
CA SER A 172 -6.02 -1.28 18.50
C SER A 172 -5.20 -0.16 17.87
N ARG A 173 -4.91 -0.24 16.57
CA ARG A 173 -4.17 0.80 15.84
C ARG A 173 -4.94 2.12 15.78
N ILE A 174 -6.25 2.07 15.54
CA ILE A 174 -7.14 3.24 15.59
C ILE A 174 -7.10 3.89 16.98
N SER A 175 -7.17 3.08 18.04
CA SER A 175 -7.16 3.57 19.43
C SER A 175 -5.83 4.23 19.79
N GLN A 176 -4.71 3.67 19.34
CA GLN A 176 -3.38 4.28 19.50
C GLN A 176 -3.32 5.68 18.85
N ILE A 177 -3.79 5.81 17.62
CA ILE A 177 -3.77 7.09 16.90
C ILE A 177 -4.69 8.12 17.58
N LYS A 178 -5.88 7.70 18.05
CA LYS A 178 -6.78 8.58 18.82
C LYS A 178 -6.11 9.11 20.09
N SER A 179 -5.45 8.24 20.85
CA SER A 179 -4.70 8.64 22.04
C SER A 179 -3.58 9.64 21.71
N GLN A 180 -2.83 9.41 20.62
CA GLN A 180 -1.80 10.34 20.13
C GLN A 180 -2.37 11.72 19.76
N ILE A 181 -3.59 11.77 19.20
CA ILE A 181 -4.26 13.04 18.87
C ILE A 181 -4.58 13.84 20.14
N GLU A 182 -5.06 13.17 21.19
CA GLU A 182 -5.45 13.80 22.46
C GLU A 182 -4.27 14.42 23.19
N VAL A 183 -3.13 13.72 23.23
CA VAL A 183 -1.94 14.18 23.95
C VAL A 183 -1.05 15.13 23.15
N SER A 184 -1.28 15.25 21.84
CA SER A 184 -0.52 16.19 21.00
C SER A 184 -0.87 17.64 21.34
N SER A 185 0.16 18.49 21.43
CA SER A 185 0.01 19.95 21.62
C SER A 185 0.10 20.73 20.30
N SER A 186 0.34 20.05 19.18
CA SER A 186 0.59 20.64 17.86
C SER A 186 -0.60 20.40 16.94
N ASP A 187 -1.23 21.47 16.45
CA ASP A 187 -2.37 21.36 15.54
C ASP A 187 -1.98 20.71 14.21
N TYR A 188 -0.76 20.98 13.74
CA TYR A 188 -0.19 20.32 12.56
C TYR A 188 -0.11 18.79 12.77
N ASP A 189 0.40 18.34 13.92
CA ASP A 189 0.51 16.90 14.19
C ASP A 189 -0.85 16.25 14.35
N LYS A 190 -1.80 16.94 15.01
CA LYS A 190 -3.20 16.49 15.11
C LYS A 190 -3.84 16.31 13.74
N GLU A 191 -3.64 17.26 12.83
CA GLU A 191 -4.15 17.18 11.46
C GLU A 191 -3.58 15.94 10.75
N LYS A 192 -2.26 15.72 10.85
CA LYS A 192 -1.60 14.56 10.23
C LYS A 192 -1.99 13.21 10.84
N LEU A 193 -2.28 13.17 12.14
CA LEU A 193 -2.82 11.98 12.79
C LEU A 193 -4.27 11.73 12.38
N LYS A 194 -5.09 12.78 12.23
CA LYS A 194 -6.47 12.67 11.70
C LYS A 194 -6.49 12.15 10.27
N GLU A 195 -5.57 12.58 9.41
CA GLU A 195 -5.41 12.03 8.06
C GLU A 195 -5.14 10.52 8.08
N ARG A 196 -4.24 10.07 8.96
CA ARG A 196 -3.93 8.64 9.12
C ARG A 196 -5.14 7.86 9.64
N LEU A 197 -5.82 8.40 10.65
CA LEU A 197 -7.03 7.81 11.21
C LEU A 197 -8.14 7.65 10.15
N ALA A 198 -8.33 8.66 9.31
CA ALA A 198 -9.30 8.62 8.22
C ALA A 198 -8.95 7.52 7.21
N LYS A 199 -7.68 7.41 6.82
CA LYS A 199 -7.19 6.36 5.89
C LYS A 199 -7.36 4.96 6.44
N LEU A 200 -7.09 4.76 7.73
CA LEU A 200 -7.33 3.48 8.42
C LEU A 200 -8.82 3.15 8.52
N SER A 201 -9.65 4.12 8.88
CA SER A 201 -11.09 3.92 9.04
C SER A 201 -11.79 3.65 7.70
N GLY A 202 -11.31 4.23 6.59
CA GLY A 202 -11.80 3.94 5.24
C GLY A 202 -11.40 2.55 4.71
N GLY A 203 -10.29 1.99 5.21
CA GLY A 203 -9.87 0.63 4.92
C GLY A 203 -10.72 -0.46 5.58
N VAL A 204 -11.44 -0.11 6.64
CA VAL A 204 -12.42 -0.96 7.32
C VAL A 204 -13.78 -0.68 6.70
N ALA A 205 -13.98 -1.11 5.45
CA ALA A 205 -15.33 -1.16 4.91
C ALA A 205 -16.14 -2.16 5.76
N VAL A 206 -16.85 -1.60 6.74
CA VAL A 206 -18.07 -2.06 7.43
C VAL A 206 -18.32 -3.58 7.33
N LEU A 207 -18.11 -4.28 8.45
CA LEU A 207 -18.72 -5.59 8.75
C LEU A 207 -20.24 -5.53 8.59
#